data_AF-A0A4V3G569-F1
#
_entry.id   AF-A0A4V3G569-F1
#
_cell.length_a   1.000
_cell.length_b   1.000
_cell.length_c   1.000
_cell.angle_alpha   90.00
_cell.angle_beta   90.00
_cell.angle_gamma   90.00
#
_symmetry.space_group_name_H-M   'P 1'
#
loop_
_entity.id
_entity.type
_entity.pdbx_description
1 polymer ?
#
loop_
_entity_poly.entity_id
_entity_poly.type
_entity_poly.pdbx_seq_one_letter_code
_entity_poly.pdbx_strand_id
1 'polypeptide(L)'
;MKNTENKKVYIYDGSYQGLLTALYQAFKLREVPIKIVAQAEFKDDLFYQQVEVKTENEKAQFFSDQIKEHISAQTLNNIFHAYLSEAEKMELYIFRYLFTGFKVGKKVDEFLTKDYVRQVQDLAHKVRHESHRLKGLIRLQEAAGGKYYAAVEPDYKTLVLMAPHFKNRFSTMDWIIHDKKREEAVIYSAAEKEWLVIDLEKEFEPELSNKEKDVQQLWQAFFSAVSIKNRSNPRTQRQFMPKKYWKHLIESPGSSRKFKIK
;
A
#
# COMPACT_ATOMS: atom_id res chain seq x y z
N MET A 1 41.60 -19.49 -9.51
CA MET A 1 40.94 -19.86 -8.23
C MET A 1 39.50 -19.39 -8.33
N LYS A 2 38.54 -20.33 -8.47
CA LYS A 2 37.11 -20.01 -8.56
C LYS A 2 36.65 -19.60 -7.16
N ASN A 3 36.27 -18.34 -7.02
CA ASN A 3 35.72 -17.78 -5.80
C ASN A 3 34.47 -18.60 -5.43
N THR A 4 34.53 -19.32 -4.31
CA THR A 4 33.35 -19.82 -3.62
C THR A 4 32.56 -18.58 -3.17
N GLU A 5 31.71 -18.06 -4.05
CA GLU A 5 30.81 -16.96 -3.74
C GLU A 5 29.89 -17.43 -2.62
N ASN A 6 30.16 -16.97 -1.39
CA ASN A 6 29.25 -17.16 -0.26
C ASN A 6 27.89 -16.60 -0.66
N LYS A 7 26.91 -17.50 -0.79
CA LYS A 7 25.54 -17.17 -1.14
C LYS A 7 24.90 -16.46 0.06
N LYS A 8 24.98 -15.13 0.09
CA LYS A 8 24.47 -14.32 1.20
C LYS A 8 22.97 -14.04 1.07
N VAL A 9 22.27 -14.14 2.19
CA VAL A 9 20.86 -13.78 2.34
C VAL A 9 20.76 -12.69 3.39
N TYR A 10 20.21 -11.54 2.99
CA TYR A 10 20.00 -10.40 3.88
C TYR A 10 18.60 -10.50 4.49
N ILE A 11 18.52 -10.42 5.80
CA ILE A 11 17.28 -10.56 6.56
C ILE A 11 17.03 -9.25 7.29
N TYR A 12 15.85 -8.66 7.10
CA TYR A 12 15.47 -7.39 7.74
C TYR A 12 14.12 -7.53 8.46
N ASP A 13 13.74 -6.54 9.26
CA ASP A 13 12.55 -6.57 10.12
C ASP A 13 11.18 -6.52 9.39
N GLY A 14 11.18 -6.47 8.05
CA GLY A 14 9.95 -6.34 7.25
C GLY A 14 9.49 -4.90 7.02
N SER A 15 10.10 -3.90 7.67
CA SER A 15 9.78 -2.48 7.47
C SER A 15 10.42 -1.89 6.21
N TYR A 16 9.85 -0.79 5.69
CA TYR A 16 10.41 -0.10 4.52
C TYR A 16 11.81 0.46 4.83
N GLN A 17 11.99 1.00 6.03
CA GLN A 17 13.27 1.49 6.53
C GLN A 17 14.30 0.36 6.62
N GLY A 18 13.91 -0.81 7.14
CA GLY A 18 14.75 -2.01 7.19
C GLY A 18 15.17 -2.47 5.80
N LEU A 19 14.27 -2.47 4.81
CA LEU A 19 14.59 -2.78 3.42
C LEU A 19 15.64 -1.80 2.86
N LEU A 20 15.46 -0.49 3.08
CA LEU A 20 16.41 0.52 2.62
C LEU A 20 17.78 0.37 3.32
N THR A 21 17.81 0.06 4.62
CA THR A 21 19.07 -0.23 5.32
C THR A 21 19.76 -1.47 4.75
N ALA A 22 19.02 -2.53 4.44
CA ALA A 22 19.57 -3.75 3.84
C ALA A 22 20.16 -3.49 2.45
N LEU A 23 19.44 -2.74 1.61
CA LEU A 23 19.91 -2.31 0.31
C LEU A 23 21.18 -1.45 0.44
N TYR A 24 21.17 -0.43 1.30
CA TYR A 24 22.33 0.41 1.57
C TYR A 24 23.56 -0.43 1.94
N GLN A 25 23.41 -1.40 2.85
CA GLN A 25 24.50 -2.27 3.28
C GLN A 25 25.03 -3.13 2.13
N ALA A 26 24.16 -3.71 1.30
CA ALA A 26 24.56 -4.45 0.11
C ALA A 26 25.36 -3.58 -0.87
N PHE A 27 24.90 -2.35 -1.14
CA PHE A 27 25.62 -1.41 -2.01
C PHE A 27 26.97 -0.97 -1.41
N LYS A 28 27.01 -0.66 -0.11
CA LYS A 28 28.23 -0.24 0.60
C LYS A 28 29.31 -1.31 0.57
N LEU A 29 28.92 -2.56 0.81
CA LEU A 29 29.83 -3.71 0.78
C LEU A 29 30.12 -4.21 -0.64
N ARG A 30 29.45 -3.65 -1.66
CA ARG A 30 29.51 -4.08 -3.07
C ARG A 30 29.14 -5.56 -3.24
N GLU A 31 28.18 -6.01 -2.44
CA GLU A 31 27.70 -7.38 -2.42
C GLU A 31 26.45 -7.52 -3.29
N VAL A 32 26.35 -8.65 -3.99
CA VAL A 32 25.16 -9.01 -4.76
C VAL A 32 24.45 -10.12 -3.97
N PRO A 33 23.45 -9.77 -3.14
CA PRO A 33 22.74 -10.76 -2.34
C PRO A 33 21.97 -11.72 -3.24
N ILE A 34 21.90 -12.99 -2.84
CA ILE A 34 21.08 -13.99 -3.52
C ILE A 34 19.60 -13.78 -3.20
N LYS A 35 19.32 -13.37 -1.96
CA LYS A 35 17.98 -12.99 -1.48
C LYS A 35 18.10 -11.84 -0.50
N ILE A 36 17.09 -10.99 -0.49
CA ILE A 36 16.79 -10.03 0.57
C ILE A 36 15.36 -10.37 0.97
N VAL A 37 15.11 -10.64 2.25
CA VAL A 37 13.81 -11.13 2.72
C VAL A 37 13.45 -10.53 4.07
N ALA A 38 12.17 -10.30 4.28
CA ALA A 38 11.64 -9.96 5.60
C ALA A 38 11.81 -11.15 6.56
N GLN A 39 12.06 -10.87 7.84
CA GLN A 39 12.27 -11.88 8.88
C GLN A 39 11.07 -12.83 9.00
N ALA A 40 9.84 -12.33 8.83
CA ALA A 40 8.62 -13.14 8.86
C ALA A 40 8.51 -14.15 7.71
N GLU A 41 9.19 -13.91 6.58
CA GLU A 41 9.19 -14.78 5.40
C GLU A 41 10.44 -15.69 5.33
N PHE A 42 11.43 -15.43 6.19
CA PHE A 42 12.66 -16.18 6.21
C PHE A 42 12.40 -17.63 6.67
N LYS A 43 12.81 -18.57 5.83
CA LYS A 43 12.86 -20.00 6.17
C LYS A 43 14.33 -20.38 6.25
N ASP A 44 14.71 -20.92 7.41
CA ASP A 44 16.09 -21.31 7.66
C ASP A 44 16.54 -22.34 6.63
N ASP A 45 17.73 -22.11 6.08
CA ASP A 45 18.32 -22.93 5.03
C ASP A 45 19.84 -22.95 5.27
N LEU A 46 20.35 -24.16 5.56
CA LEU A 46 21.73 -24.43 5.95
C LEU A 46 22.76 -24.00 4.90
N PHE A 47 22.35 -23.77 3.65
CA PHE A 47 23.24 -23.51 2.53
C PHE A 47 23.56 -22.03 2.29
N TYR A 48 22.98 -21.11 3.06
CA TYR A 48 23.17 -19.67 2.90
C TYR A 48 23.91 -19.03 4.08
N GLN A 49 24.79 -18.08 3.78
CA GLN A 49 25.33 -17.21 4.81
C GLN A 49 24.29 -16.13 5.14
N GLN A 50 23.81 -16.13 6.38
CA GLN A 50 22.80 -15.20 6.84
C GLN A 50 23.45 -13.87 7.26
N VAL A 51 22.84 -12.77 6.86
CA VAL A 51 23.22 -11.41 7.24
C VAL A 51 21.99 -10.75 7.83
N GLU A 52 21.91 -10.71 9.17
CA GLU A 52 20.88 -9.97 9.87
C GLU A 52 21.16 -8.47 9.77
N VAL A 53 20.17 -7.73 9.28
CA VAL A 53 20.25 -6.27 9.11
C VAL A 53 19.38 -5.63 10.17
N LYS A 54 20.03 -4.90 11.07
CA LYS A 54 19.34 -4.02 12.02
C LYS A 54 18.89 -2.75 11.32
N THR A 55 17.62 -2.39 11.46
CA THR A 55 17.07 -1.17 10.88
C THR A 55 17.72 0.07 11.50
N GLU A 56 18.21 0.96 10.64
CA GLU A 56 18.86 2.21 11.02
C GLU A 56 18.28 3.34 10.18
N ASN A 57 17.40 4.14 10.80
CA ASN A 57 16.65 5.21 10.12
C ASN A 57 17.56 6.23 9.42
N GLU A 58 18.69 6.58 10.02
CA GLU A 58 19.67 7.50 9.41
C GLU A 58 20.24 6.94 8.11
N LYS A 59 20.57 5.64 8.06
CA LYS A 59 21.06 4.97 6.85
C LYS A 59 19.98 4.83 5.79
N ALA A 60 18.75 4.51 6.20
CA ALA A 60 17.61 4.43 5.29
C ALA A 60 17.30 5.79 4.65
N GLN A 61 17.34 6.87 5.44
CA GLN A 61 17.15 8.23 4.97
C GLN A 61 18.28 8.65 4.02
N PHE A 62 19.54 8.44 4.43
CA PHE A 62 20.71 8.71 3.59
C PHE A 62 20.59 8.01 2.23
N PHE A 63 20.27 6.70 2.23
CA PHE A 63 20.15 5.94 1.00
C PHE A 63 18.97 6.41 0.13
N SER A 64 17.86 6.81 0.74
CA SER A 64 16.74 7.42 0.02
C SER A 64 17.16 8.69 -0.71
N ASP A 65 17.96 9.54 -0.07
CA ASP A 65 18.42 10.79 -0.67
C ASP A 65 19.44 10.53 -1.79
N GLN A 66 20.32 9.54 -1.63
CA GLN A 66 21.22 9.09 -2.71
C GLN A 66 20.46 8.55 -3.93
N ILE A 67 19.35 7.82 -3.73
CA ILE A 67 18.49 7.36 -4.83
C ILE A 67 17.86 8.54 -5.56
N LYS A 68 17.35 9.54 -4.83
CA LYS A 68 16.74 10.74 -5.44
C LYS A 68 17.77 11.55 -6.24
N GLU A 69 18.96 11.73 -5.67
CA GLU A 69 20.03 12.54 -6.25
C GLU A 69 20.63 11.89 -7.50
N HIS A 70 20.98 10.61 -7.43
CA HIS A 70 21.70 9.93 -8.52
C HIS A 70 20.80 9.25 -9.55
N ILE A 71 19.55 8.93 -9.19
CA ILE A 71 18.61 8.26 -10.09
C ILE A 71 17.43 9.18 -10.37
N SER A 72 16.43 9.21 -9.49
CA SER A 72 15.31 10.16 -9.53
C SER A 72 14.38 9.99 -8.33
N ALA A 73 13.57 11.01 -8.04
CA ALA A 73 12.45 10.89 -7.10
C ALA A 73 11.37 9.91 -7.57
N GLN A 74 11.19 9.74 -8.90
CA GLN A 74 10.23 8.79 -9.46
C GLN A 74 10.65 7.34 -9.17
N THR A 75 11.94 7.03 -9.28
CA THR A 75 12.49 5.71 -8.93
C THR A 75 12.24 5.38 -7.47
N LEU A 76 12.47 6.34 -6.55
CA LEU A 76 12.17 6.13 -5.13
C LEU A 76 10.68 5.87 -4.90
N ASN A 77 9.80 6.62 -5.57
CA ASN A 77 8.36 6.37 -5.51
C ASN A 77 7.99 4.98 -6.04
N ASN A 78 8.57 4.55 -7.17
CA ASN A 78 8.32 3.23 -7.75
C ASN A 78 8.72 2.12 -6.76
N ILE A 79 9.87 2.26 -6.11
CA ILE A 79 10.38 1.30 -5.12
C ILE A 79 9.47 1.23 -3.90
N PHE A 80 9.03 2.38 -3.37
CA PHE A 80 8.09 2.41 -2.24
C PHE A 80 6.76 1.74 -2.59
N HIS A 81 6.20 2.01 -3.77
CA HIS A 81 4.95 1.37 -4.19
C HIS A 81 5.15 -0.13 -4.49
N ALA A 82 6.30 -0.54 -5.03
CA ALA A 82 6.61 -1.96 -5.20
C ALA A 82 6.74 -2.66 -3.84
N TYR A 83 7.37 -2.03 -2.85
CA TYR A 83 7.41 -2.56 -1.48
C TYR A 83 6.01 -2.82 -0.91
N LEU A 84 5.08 -1.87 -1.06
CA LEU A 84 3.69 -2.02 -0.60
C LEU A 84 2.90 -3.11 -1.33
N SER A 85 3.45 -3.73 -2.38
CA SER A 85 2.79 -4.82 -3.11
C SER A 85 2.89 -6.18 -2.40
N GLU A 86 3.87 -6.35 -1.50
CA GLU A 86 4.15 -7.62 -0.81
C GLU A 86 4.33 -8.81 -1.79
N ALA A 87 4.82 -8.54 -2.99
CA ALA A 87 5.03 -9.57 -4.00
C ALA A 87 6.34 -10.34 -3.76
N GLU A 88 6.33 -11.63 -4.06
CA GLU A 88 7.53 -12.48 -3.94
C GLU A 88 8.70 -11.92 -4.77
N LYS A 89 9.91 -11.91 -4.19
CA LYS A 89 11.18 -11.45 -4.81
C LYS A 89 11.23 -9.95 -5.11
N MET A 90 10.26 -9.17 -4.64
CA MET A 90 10.18 -7.73 -4.85
C MET A 90 11.47 -7.01 -4.44
N GLU A 91 12.08 -7.40 -3.33
CA GLU A 91 13.31 -6.82 -2.80
C GLU A 91 14.48 -7.01 -3.76
N LEU A 92 14.57 -8.18 -4.40
CA LEU A 92 15.62 -8.47 -5.37
C LEU A 92 15.39 -7.72 -6.70
N TYR A 93 14.12 -7.56 -7.12
CA TYR A 93 13.81 -6.72 -8.27
C TYR A 93 14.19 -5.26 -8.00
N ILE A 94 13.88 -4.73 -6.81
CA ILE A 94 14.28 -3.40 -6.36
C ILE A 94 15.81 -3.27 -6.34
N PHE A 95 16.52 -4.25 -5.77
CA PHE A 95 17.98 -4.23 -5.73
C PHE A 95 18.58 -4.13 -7.14
N ARG A 96 18.13 -4.97 -8.09
CA ARG A 96 18.63 -4.96 -9.48
C ARG A 96 18.24 -3.69 -10.23
N TYR A 97 17.06 -3.16 -9.96
CA TYR A 97 16.58 -1.90 -10.49
C TYR A 97 17.48 -0.75 -10.04
N LEU A 98 17.75 -0.64 -8.73
CA LEU A 98 18.71 0.33 -8.18
C LEU A 98 20.13 0.12 -8.70
N PHE A 99 20.59 -1.13 -8.81
CA PHE A 99 21.95 -1.44 -9.27
C PHE A 99 22.17 -0.98 -10.71
N THR A 100 21.13 -1.05 -11.54
CA THR A 100 21.14 -0.48 -12.88
C THR A 100 20.99 1.04 -12.82
N GLY A 101 20.09 1.55 -11.98
CA GLY A 101 19.83 2.97 -11.79
C GLY A 101 21.06 3.77 -11.38
N PHE A 102 21.87 3.28 -10.45
CA PHE A 102 23.12 3.96 -10.06
C PHE A 102 24.17 4.01 -11.18
N LYS A 103 24.02 3.22 -12.25
CA LYS A 103 24.91 3.26 -13.43
C LYS A 103 24.41 4.19 -14.53
N VAL A 104 23.10 4.26 -14.74
CA VAL A 104 22.49 4.97 -15.89
C VAL A 104 21.65 6.18 -15.49
N GLY A 105 21.49 6.43 -14.19
CA GLY A 105 20.63 7.47 -13.62
C GLY A 105 19.15 7.24 -13.94
N LYS A 106 18.41 8.34 -14.08
CA LYS A 106 16.95 8.36 -14.38
C LYS A 106 16.52 7.52 -15.60
N LYS A 107 17.42 7.26 -16.55
CA LYS A 107 17.12 6.46 -17.76
C LYS A 107 16.75 5.02 -17.44
N VAL A 108 17.04 4.54 -16.23
CA VAL A 108 16.67 3.18 -15.81
C VAL A 108 15.17 2.91 -15.98
N ASP A 109 14.33 3.94 -15.86
CA ASP A 109 12.88 3.81 -16.00
C ASP A 109 12.45 3.47 -17.45
N GLU A 110 13.31 3.71 -18.43
CA GLU A 110 13.07 3.41 -19.84
C GLU A 110 13.48 1.97 -20.20
N PHE A 111 14.18 1.25 -19.32
CA PHE A 111 14.80 -0.04 -19.62
C PHE A 111 13.79 -1.20 -19.43
N LEU A 112 12.59 -1.08 -20.03
CA LEU A 112 11.48 -2.03 -19.86
C LEU A 112 11.75 -3.44 -20.39
N THR A 113 12.79 -3.62 -21.20
CA THR A 113 13.28 -4.94 -21.64
C THR A 113 13.97 -5.71 -20.52
N LYS A 114 14.38 -5.04 -19.44
CA LYS A 114 14.90 -5.67 -18.23
C LYS A 114 13.74 -6.09 -17.35
N ASP A 115 13.60 -7.39 -17.12
CA ASP A 115 12.46 -7.94 -16.38
C ASP A 115 12.29 -7.29 -15.00
N TYR A 116 13.35 -7.12 -14.21
CA TYR A 116 13.27 -6.48 -12.88
C TYR A 116 12.78 -5.02 -12.92
N VAL A 117 13.07 -4.26 -13.98
CA VAL A 117 12.55 -2.89 -14.14
C VAL A 117 11.05 -2.94 -14.35
N ARG A 118 10.61 -3.80 -15.28
CA ARG A 118 9.19 -4.04 -15.57
C ARG A 118 8.43 -4.52 -14.34
N GLN A 119 8.96 -5.49 -13.60
CA GLN A 119 8.33 -6.00 -12.37
C GLN A 119 8.12 -4.89 -11.35
N VAL A 120 9.13 -4.06 -11.07
CA VAL A 120 8.98 -2.95 -10.11
C VAL A 120 7.92 -1.96 -10.58
N GLN A 121 7.93 -1.57 -11.86
CA GLN A 121 6.95 -0.62 -12.38
C GLN A 121 5.53 -1.19 -12.42
N ASP A 122 5.37 -2.46 -12.79
CA ASP A 122 4.07 -3.14 -12.82
C ASP A 122 3.47 -3.25 -11.41
N LEU A 123 4.29 -3.62 -10.41
CA LEU A 123 3.88 -3.65 -9.00
C LEU A 123 3.49 -2.25 -8.53
N ALA A 124 4.34 -1.25 -8.78
CA ALA A 124 4.06 0.13 -8.41
C ALA A 124 2.75 0.65 -9.02
N HIS A 125 2.51 0.36 -10.29
CA HIS A 125 1.29 0.71 -11.01
C HIS A 125 0.06 0.04 -10.38
N LYS A 126 0.11 -1.27 -10.10
CA LYS A 126 -0.99 -2.01 -9.47
C LYS A 126 -1.37 -1.45 -8.10
N VAL A 127 -0.38 -1.20 -7.24
CA VAL A 127 -0.60 -0.60 -5.91
C VAL A 127 -1.22 0.79 -6.01
N ARG A 128 -0.67 1.65 -6.87
CA ARG A 128 -1.19 3.01 -7.08
C ARG A 128 -2.63 2.98 -7.60
N HIS A 129 -2.93 2.11 -8.57
CA HIS A 129 -4.28 1.97 -9.12
C HIS A 129 -5.29 1.48 -8.10
N GLU A 130 -4.90 0.50 -7.27
CA GLU A 130 -5.78 0.03 -6.20
C GLU A 130 -6.04 1.12 -5.16
N SER A 131 -4.99 1.79 -4.67
CA SER A 131 -5.13 2.90 -3.71
C SER A 131 -6.02 4.02 -4.25
N HIS A 132 -5.81 4.44 -5.51
CA HIS A 132 -6.64 5.48 -6.14
C HIS A 132 -8.12 5.06 -6.22
N ARG A 133 -8.38 3.79 -6.58
CA ARG A 133 -9.74 3.26 -6.65
C ARG A 133 -10.42 3.26 -5.29
N LEU A 134 -9.73 2.80 -4.25
CA LEU A 134 -10.29 2.68 -2.90
C LEU A 134 -10.70 4.02 -2.29
N LYS A 135 -10.04 5.12 -2.65
CA LYS A 135 -10.46 6.48 -2.27
C LYS A 135 -11.93 6.77 -2.60
N GLY A 136 -12.46 6.20 -3.69
CA GLY A 136 -13.87 6.34 -4.08
C GLY A 136 -14.80 5.26 -3.54
N LEU A 137 -14.27 4.15 -3.02
CA LEU A 137 -15.05 2.99 -2.58
C LEU A 137 -15.22 2.90 -1.07
N ILE A 138 -14.34 3.50 -0.29
CA ILE A 138 -14.45 3.51 1.17
C ILE A 138 -15.75 4.20 1.59
N ARG A 139 -16.50 3.54 2.49
CA ARG A 139 -17.74 4.05 3.08
C ARG A 139 -17.52 4.17 4.58
N LEU A 140 -17.52 5.42 5.06
CA LEU A 140 -17.49 5.69 6.48
C LEU A 140 -18.88 5.45 7.06
N GLN A 141 -18.88 4.78 8.21
CA GLN A 141 -20.01 4.47 9.08
C GLN A 141 -19.80 5.22 10.39
N GLU A 142 -20.88 5.74 10.98
CA GLU A 142 -20.80 6.36 12.30
C GLU A 142 -20.73 5.28 13.39
N ALA A 143 -19.64 5.30 14.14
CA ALA A 143 -19.43 4.48 15.33
C ALA A 143 -19.89 5.23 16.59
N ALA A 144 -20.01 4.51 17.70
CA ALA A 144 -20.28 5.08 19.00
C ALA A 144 -19.30 6.22 19.35
N GLY A 145 -19.79 7.24 20.04
CA GLY A 145 -18.98 8.41 20.43
C GLY A 145 -18.71 9.40 19.30
N GLY A 146 -19.48 9.39 18.20
CA GLY A 146 -19.37 10.38 17.11
C GLY A 146 -18.11 10.22 16.24
N LYS A 147 -17.50 9.04 16.30
CA LYS A 147 -16.34 8.65 15.47
C LYS A 147 -16.82 7.95 14.21
N TYR A 148 -15.94 7.80 13.24
CA TYR A 148 -16.26 7.14 11.98
C TYR A 148 -15.36 5.94 11.73
N TYR A 149 -15.91 4.92 11.10
CA TYR A 149 -15.21 3.68 10.79
C TYR A 149 -15.48 3.26 9.35
N ALA A 150 -14.46 2.74 8.68
CA ALA A 150 -14.62 2.02 7.43
C ALA A 150 -13.77 0.76 7.41
N ALA A 151 -14.32 -0.30 6.84
CA ALA A 151 -13.59 -1.52 6.55
C ALA A 151 -13.23 -1.61 5.05
N VAL A 152 -12.07 -2.20 4.75
CA VAL A 152 -11.60 -2.49 3.40
C VAL A 152 -10.74 -3.75 3.41
N GLU A 153 -10.63 -4.42 2.26
CA GLU A 153 -9.71 -5.55 2.06
C GLU A 153 -8.98 -5.42 0.72
N PRO A 154 -7.91 -4.61 0.68
CA PRO A 154 -7.10 -4.41 -0.51
C PRO A 154 -6.19 -5.63 -0.79
N ASP A 155 -5.84 -5.82 -2.05
CA ASP A 155 -4.81 -6.79 -2.42
C ASP A 155 -3.45 -6.36 -1.87
N TYR A 156 -3.18 -5.05 -1.82
CA TYR A 156 -1.90 -4.44 -1.44
C TYR A 156 -1.99 -3.57 -0.17
N LYS A 157 -0.83 -3.23 0.43
CA LYS A 157 -0.74 -2.30 1.58
C LYS A 157 -1.02 -0.86 1.17
N THR A 158 -2.30 -0.52 1.05
CA THR A 158 -2.73 0.78 0.50
C THR A 158 -3.04 1.85 1.53
N LEU A 159 -3.16 1.49 2.82
CA LEU A 159 -3.60 2.38 3.89
C LEU A 159 -2.79 3.68 3.97
N VAL A 160 -1.46 3.58 4.01
CA VAL A 160 -0.54 4.74 4.08
C VAL A 160 -0.70 5.69 2.87
N LEU A 161 -1.05 5.16 1.70
CA LEU A 161 -1.27 5.94 0.47
C LEU A 161 -2.65 6.64 0.45
N MET A 162 -3.61 6.10 1.21
CA MET A 162 -4.96 6.64 1.30
C MET A 162 -5.08 7.70 2.40
N ALA A 163 -4.33 7.56 3.50
CA ALA A 163 -4.43 8.42 4.69
C ALA A 163 -4.41 9.93 4.37
N PRO A 164 -3.51 10.47 3.53
CA PRO A 164 -3.51 11.90 3.20
C PRO A 164 -4.80 12.36 2.51
N HIS A 165 -5.41 11.51 1.67
CA HIS A 165 -6.67 11.84 1.00
C HIS A 165 -7.82 11.97 1.99
N PHE A 166 -7.97 11.00 2.90
CA PHE A 166 -9.04 11.00 3.89
C PHE A 166 -8.83 12.08 4.96
N LYS A 167 -7.59 12.34 5.38
CA LYS A 167 -7.25 13.48 6.24
C LYS A 167 -7.74 14.79 5.65
N ASN A 168 -7.49 15.02 4.36
CA ASN A 168 -7.90 16.27 3.70
C ASN A 168 -9.42 16.33 3.49
N ARG A 169 -10.06 15.21 3.13
CA ARG A 169 -11.49 15.14 2.82
C ARG A 169 -12.38 15.20 4.07
N PHE A 170 -11.92 14.60 5.17
CA PHE A 170 -12.66 14.41 6.41
C PHE A 170 -11.85 14.97 7.59
N SER A 171 -11.37 16.20 7.44
CA SER A 171 -10.41 16.82 8.37
C SER A 171 -11.00 17.20 9.72
N THR A 172 -12.33 17.24 9.83
CA THR A 172 -13.10 17.69 11.01
C THR A 172 -13.70 16.55 11.82
N MET A 173 -13.47 15.30 11.43
CA MET A 173 -14.03 14.12 12.11
C MET A 173 -12.92 13.11 12.43
N ASP A 174 -13.06 12.44 13.57
CA ASP A 174 -12.19 11.33 13.92
C ASP A 174 -12.63 10.10 13.12
N TRP A 175 -11.68 9.42 12.50
CA TRP A 175 -12.00 8.26 11.68
C TRP A 175 -10.94 7.16 11.75
N ILE A 176 -11.40 5.94 11.50
CA ILE A 176 -10.58 4.73 11.39
C ILE A 176 -10.87 4.08 10.04
N ILE A 177 -9.84 3.74 9.29
CA ILE A 177 -9.94 2.93 8.07
C ILE A 177 -9.15 1.65 8.30
N HIS A 178 -9.86 0.53 8.38
CA HIS A 178 -9.35 -0.78 8.75
C HIS A 178 -9.18 -1.67 7.51
N ASP A 179 -7.95 -2.11 7.24
CA ASP A 179 -7.64 -3.24 6.37
C ASP A 179 -7.91 -4.56 7.12
N LYS A 180 -9.10 -5.11 6.93
CA LYS A 180 -9.55 -6.37 7.57
C LYS A 180 -8.72 -7.59 7.18
N LYS A 181 -8.04 -7.55 6.03
CA LYS A 181 -7.21 -8.66 5.54
C LYS A 181 -5.90 -8.74 6.33
N ARG A 182 -5.37 -7.59 6.75
CA ARG A 182 -4.09 -7.47 7.45
C ARG A 182 -4.24 -7.16 8.93
N GLU A 183 -5.45 -6.87 9.38
CA GLU A 183 -5.73 -6.42 10.75
C GLU A 183 -4.92 -5.15 11.08
N GLU A 184 -4.72 -4.28 10.08
CA GLU A 184 -4.04 -2.99 10.19
C GLU A 184 -5.06 -1.87 9.99
N ALA A 185 -4.90 -0.73 10.66
CA ALA A 185 -5.75 0.44 10.45
C ALA A 185 -4.99 1.75 10.43
N VAL A 186 -5.51 2.71 9.67
CA VAL A 186 -5.16 4.13 9.85
C VAL A 186 -6.18 4.75 10.77
N ILE A 187 -5.71 5.37 11.86
CA ILE A 187 -6.49 6.22 12.73
C ILE A 187 -6.12 7.66 12.47
N TYR A 188 -7.12 8.55 12.43
CA TYR A 188 -6.93 9.98 12.35
C TYR A 188 -7.65 10.70 13.49
N SER A 189 -6.93 11.63 14.13
CA SER A 189 -7.47 12.57 15.10
C SER A 189 -7.69 13.93 14.44
N ALA A 190 -8.94 14.40 14.46
CA ALA A 190 -9.30 15.72 13.97
C ALA A 190 -8.79 16.83 14.90
N ALA A 191 -8.60 16.55 16.19
CA ALA A 191 -8.05 17.49 17.16
C ALA A 191 -6.56 17.75 16.88
N GLU A 192 -5.77 16.67 16.75
CA GLU A 192 -4.32 16.76 16.53
C GLU A 192 -3.96 17.01 15.06
N LYS A 193 -4.89 16.78 14.13
CA LYS A 193 -4.64 16.77 12.67
C LYS A 193 -3.60 15.73 12.25
N GLU A 194 -3.43 14.68 13.03
CA GLU A 194 -2.45 13.62 12.80
C GLU A 194 -3.13 12.28 12.52
N TRP A 195 -2.43 11.43 11.77
CA TRP A 195 -2.83 10.05 11.56
C TRP A 195 -1.66 9.12 11.81
N LEU A 196 -1.99 7.90 12.18
CA LEU A 196 -1.05 6.84 12.51
C LEU A 196 -1.59 5.50 11.98
N VAL A 197 -0.67 4.61 11.61
CA VAL A 197 -0.99 3.23 11.25
C VAL A 197 -0.75 2.36 12.47
N ILE A 198 -1.71 1.52 12.82
CA ILE A 198 -1.61 0.56 13.93
C ILE A 198 -2.07 -0.81 13.50
N ASP A 199 -1.62 -1.81 14.24
CA ASP A 199 -2.24 -3.13 14.24
C ASP A 199 -3.49 -3.10 15.12
N LEU A 200 -4.54 -3.77 14.66
CA LEU A 200 -5.79 -4.01 15.38
C LEU A 200 -5.88 -5.46 15.80
N GLU A 201 -6.69 -5.71 16.83
CA GLU A 201 -7.02 -7.06 17.23
C GLU A 201 -7.83 -7.78 16.15
N LYS A 202 -7.64 -9.11 16.09
CA LYS A 202 -8.44 -9.98 15.24
C LYS A 202 -9.93 -9.78 15.53
N GLU A 203 -10.73 -9.77 14.48
CA GLU A 203 -12.20 -9.65 14.59
C GLU A 203 -12.69 -8.32 15.21
N PHE A 204 -11.83 -7.30 15.33
CA PHE A 204 -12.26 -5.99 15.79
C PHE A 204 -13.43 -5.44 14.95
N GLU A 205 -14.57 -5.21 15.59
CA GLU A 205 -15.73 -4.52 15.05
C GLU A 205 -16.11 -3.34 15.94
N PRO A 206 -16.36 -2.14 15.37
CA PRO A 206 -16.82 -1.02 16.16
C PRO A 206 -18.27 -1.22 16.59
N GLU A 207 -18.62 -0.70 17.76
CA GLU A 207 -20.03 -0.48 18.10
C GLU A 207 -20.58 0.66 17.22
N LEU A 208 -21.67 0.39 16.49
CA LEU A 208 -22.29 1.37 15.60
C LEU A 208 -23.22 2.32 16.38
N SER A 209 -23.26 3.57 15.93
CA SER A 209 -24.17 4.58 16.45
C SER A 209 -25.63 4.27 16.08
N ASN A 210 -26.58 4.70 16.93
CA ASN A 210 -28.02 4.64 16.61
C ASN A 210 -28.39 5.44 15.34
N LYS A 211 -27.59 6.43 14.97
CA LYS A 211 -27.76 7.30 13.79
C LYS A 211 -27.02 6.78 12.55
N GLU A 212 -26.28 5.68 12.65
CA GLU A 212 -25.55 5.12 11.50
C GLU A 212 -26.48 4.83 10.31
N LYS A 213 -27.73 4.41 10.57
CA LYS A 213 -28.73 4.21 9.49
C LYS A 213 -28.96 5.48 8.66
N ASP A 214 -28.82 6.67 9.24
CA ASP A 214 -28.98 7.94 8.55
C ASP A 214 -27.77 8.21 7.65
N VAL A 215 -26.55 7.91 8.12
CA VAL A 215 -25.32 8.01 7.31
C VAL A 215 -25.37 7.08 6.10
N GLN A 216 -25.89 5.86 6.26
CA GLN A 216 -26.10 4.94 5.15
C GLN A 216 -27.11 5.46 4.12
N GLN A 217 -28.20 6.09 4.59
CA GLN A 217 -29.18 6.72 3.69
C GLN A 217 -28.56 7.87 2.91
N LEU A 218 -27.71 8.69 3.54
CA LEU A 218 -26.97 9.75 2.85
C LEU A 218 -26.07 9.19 1.75
N TRP A 219 -25.36 8.08 2.01
CA TRP A 219 -24.57 7.40 0.99
C TRP A 219 -25.41 6.91 -0.19
N GLN A 220 -26.54 6.28 0.09
CA GLN A 220 -27.46 5.80 -0.96
C GLN A 220 -28.06 6.95 -1.77
N ALA A 221 -28.45 8.04 -1.11
CA ALA A 221 -28.96 9.25 -1.74
C ALA A 221 -27.90 9.90 -2.64
N PHE A 222 -26.67 10.06 -2.14
CA PHE A 222 -25.54 10.56 -2.92
C PHE A 222 -25.30 9.68 -4.16
N PHE A 223 -25.19 8.36 -3.98
CA PHE A 223 -24.96 7.41 -5.07
C PHE A 223 -26.06 7.47 -6.14
N SER A 224 -27.32 7.63 -5.71
CA SER A 224 -28.46 7.81 -6.60
C SER A 224 -28.39 9.14 -7.35
N ALA A 225 -28.08 10.24 -6.67
CA ALA A 225 -28.03 11.58 -7.26
C ALA A 225 -26.93 11.73 -8.32
N VAL A 226 -25.75 11.14 -8.10
CA VAL A 226 -24.63 11.20 -9.07
C VAL A 226 -24.77 10.19 -10.21
N SER A 227 -25.70 9.24 -10.11
CA SER A 227 -25.93 8.23 -11.14
C SER A 227 -26.73 8.79 -12.32
N ILE A 228 -26.08 8.97 -13.48
CA ILE A 228 -26.76 9.38 -14.72
C ILE A 228 -27.47 8.16 -15.34
N LYS A 229 -28.80 8.09 -15.21
CA LYS A 229 -29.63 6.95 -15.67
C LYS A 229 -29.36 6.53 -17.12
N ASN A 230 -29.18 7.50 -18.02
CA ASN A 230 -28.95 7.25 -19.46
C ASN A 230 -27.50 6.87 -19.82
N ARG A 231 -26.57 6.89 -18.86
CA ARG A 231 -25.16 6.47 -19.04
C ARG A 231 -24.85 5.15 -18.31
N SER A 232 -25.87 4.30 -18.13
CA SER A 232 -25.72 3.07 -17.37
C SER A 232 -24.99 1.99 -18.17
N ASN A 233 -23.79 1.62 -17.72
CA ASN A 233 -23.04 0.48 -18.27
C ASN A 233 -22.56 -0.42 -17.12
N PRO A 234 -23.27 -1.52 -16.80
CA PRO A 234 -22.90 -2.42 -15.71
C PRO A 234 -21.56 -3.12 -15.91
N ARG A 235 -21.06 -3.28 -17.15
CA ARG A 235 -19.74 -3.85 -17.42
C ARG A 235 -18.64 -2.88 -16.99
N THR A 236 -18.75 -1.62 -17.42
CA THR A 236 -17.82 -0.56 -17.02
C THR A 236 -17.91 -0.28 -15.52
N GLN A 237 -19.11 -0.27 -14.94
CA GLN A 237 -19.28 -0.10 -13.49
C GLN A 237 -18.57 -1.21 -12.69
N ARG A 238 -18.64 -2.47 -13.13
CA ARG A 238 -17.88 -3.58 -12.52
C ARG A 238 -16.36 -3.42 -12.67
N GLN A 239 -15.89 -2.80 -13.74
CA GLN A 239 -14.47 -2.49 -13.91
C GLN A 239 -13.99 -1.42 -12.94
N PHE A 240 -14.83 -0.43 -12.59
CA PHE A 240 -14.52 0.60 -11.59
C PHE A 240 -14.79 0.16 -10.14
N MET A 241 -15.79 -0.71 -9.94
CA MET A 241 -16.19 -1.29 -8.65
C MET A 241 -16.08 -2.82 -8.70
N PRO A 242 -14.87 -3.41 -8.55
CA PRO A 242 -14.69 -4.85 -8.52
C PRO A 242 -15.52 -5.51 -7.40
N LYS A 243 -16.07 -6.69 -7.69
CA LYS A 243 -16.97 -7.42 -6.77
C LYS A 243 -16.37 -7.67 -5.40
N LYS A 244 -15.05 -7.87 -5.30
CA LYS A 244 -14.36 -8.14 -4.03
C LYS A 244 -14.59 -7.06 -2.97
N TYR A 245 -14.81 -5.81 -3.36
CA TYR A 245 -15.05 -4.73 -2.40
C TYR A 245 -16.52 -4.56 -2.03
N TRP A 246 -17.45 -5.23 -2.72
CA TRP A 246 -18.89 -4.98 -2.53
C TRP A 246 -19.39 -5.34 -1.14
N LYS A 247 -18.70 -6.23 -0.43
CA LYS A 247 -19.05 -6.57 0.95
C LYS A 247 -18.92 -5.40 1.94
N HIS A 248 -18.15 -4.37 1.58
CA HIS A 248 -18.01 -3.14 2.37
C HIS A 248 -18.78 -1.96 1.76
N LEU A 249 -19.60 -2.22 0.73
CA LEU A 249 -20.46 -1.22 0.11
C LEU A 249 -21.90 -1.44 0.53
N ILE A 250 -22.61 -0.35 0.77
CA ILE A 250 -24.04 -0.36 1.07
C ILE A 250 -24.85 -0.38 -0.25
N GLU A 251 -24.25 0.12 -1.33
CA GLU A 251 -24.78 0.08 -2.68
C GLU A 251 -24.21 -1.08 -3.52
N SER A 252 -24.98 -1.53 -4.51
CA SER A 252 -24.55 -2.51 -5.51
C SER A 252 -24.69 -1.92 -6.92
N PRO A 253 -23.92 -2.37 -7.92
CA PRO A 253 -24.08 -1.87 -9.28
C PRO A 253 -25.53 -1.98 -9.77
N GLY A 254 -26.10 -0.83 -10.16
CA GLY A 254 -27.50 -0.70 -10.55
C GLY A 254 -28.50 -0.44 -9.41
N SER A 255 -28.08 -0.45 -8.14
CA SER A 255 -28.98 -0.18 -6.99
C SER A 255 -29.52 1.25 -6.97
N SER A 256 -28.81 2.21 -7.57
CA SER A 256 -29.27 3.60 -7.71
C SER A 256 -30.61 3.74 -8.43
N ARG A 257 -31.03 2.74 -9.21
CA ARG A 257 -32.32 2.75 -9.90
C ARG A 257 -33.51 2.43 -8.99
N LYS A 258 -33.25 1.74 -7.87
CA LYS A 258 -34.27 1.27 -6.93
C LYS A 258 -34.44 2.22 -5.74
N PHE A 259 -33.48 3.13 -5.53
CA PHE A 259 -33.54 4.09 -4.44
C PHE A 259 -34.58 5.18 -4.75
N LYS A 260 -35.59 5.30 -3.88
CA LYS A 260 -36.54 6.40 -3.86
C LYS A 260 -36.30 7.18 -2.58
N ILE A 261 -36.02 8.47 -2.70
CA ILE A 261 -36.03 9.39 -1.56
C ILE A 261 -37.47 9.38 -1.05
N LYS A 262 -37.67 9.02 0.22
CA LYS A 262 -38.96 9.16 0.89
C LYS A 262 -39.18 10.62 1.25
#